data_AF-A0A7K2L0Q1-F1
#
_entry.id   AF-A0A7K2L0Q1-F1
#
_cell.length_a   1.000
_cell.length_b   1.000
_cell.length_c   1.000
_cell.angle_alpha   90.00
_cell.angle_beta   90.00
_cell.angle_gamma   90.00
#
_symmetry.space_group_name_H-M   'P 1'
#
loop_
_entity.id
_entity.type
_entity.pdbx_description
1 polymer ?
#
loop_
_entity_poly.entity_id
_entity_poly.type
_entity_poly.pdbx_seq_one_letter_code
_entity_poly.pdbx_strand_id
1 'polypeptide(L)' 'MARVTVFTLGGTISVRGGDAARMSGREVLAELGGDHDIVLNDFRRVPSSTLTHADLAALAAEIRTTVAAGSGAVV' A
#
# COMPACT_ATOMS: atom_id res chain seq x y z
N MET A 1 7.98 -17.03 -7.62
CA MET A 1 7.20 -16.53 -6.47
C MET A 1 5.95 -15.86 -6.97
N ALA A 2 4.85 -15.87 -6.20
CA ALA A 2 3.66 -15.10 -6.56
C ALA A 2 3.93 -13.61 -6.32
N ARG A 3 3.64 -12.76 -7.31
CA ARG A 3 3.79 -11.30 -7.18
C ARG A 3 2.67 -10.73 -6.32
N VAL A 4 3.01 -9.81 -5.42
CA VAL A 4 2.05 -9.08 -4.59
C VAL A 4 2.25 -7.58 -4.77
N THR A 5 1.14 -6.86 -4.96
CA THR A 5 1.14 -5.40 -5.00
C THR A 5 0.53 -4.88 -3.71
N VAL A 6 1.26 -4.02 -3.00
CA VAL A 6 0.84 -3.42 -1.74
C VAL A 6 0.44 -1.97 -1.99
N PHE A 7 -0.82 -1.63 -1.73
CA PHE A 7 -1.38 -0.30 -1.85
C PHE A 7 -1.34 0.43 -0.52
N THR A 8 -0.45 1.41 -0.35
CA THR A 8 -0.39 2.15 0.91
C THR A 8 -1.40 3.30 0.93
N LEU A 9 -2.16 3.42 2.03
CA LEU A 9 -3.12 4.51 2.28
C LEU A 9 -2.61 5.54 3.30
N GLY A 10 -1.44 5.31 3.88
CA GLY A 10 -0.90 6.11 4.99
C GLY A 10 -1.42 5.67 6.37
N GLY A 11 -1.78 4.40 6.53
CA GLY A 11 -2.14 3.83 7.84
C GLY A 11 -0.95 3.83 8.82
N THR A 12 -1.20 3.39 10.05
CA THR A 12 -0.21 3.35 11.14
C THR A 12 1.02 2.50 10.82
N ILE A 13 0.91 1.55 9.88
CA ILE A 13 2.05 0.76 9.37
C ILE A 13 3.15 1.62 8.74
N SER A 14 2.83 2.83 8.31
CA SER A 14 3.80 3.81 7.79
C SER A 14 4.38 4.72 8.88
N VAL A 15 3.99 4.60 10.15
CA VAL A 15 4.46 5.50 11.21
C VAL A 15 5.80 4.99 11.74
N ARG A 16 6.84 5.82 11.59
CA ARG A 16 8.11 5.62 12.30
C ARG A 16 7.90 6.07 13.76
N GLY A 17 8.15 5.20 14.72
CA GLY A 17 7.79 5.42 16.13
C GLY A 17 8.15 6.83 16.64
N GLY A 18 7.14 7.57 17.10
CA GLY A 18 7.28 8.90 17.72
C GLY A 18 7.36 10.08 16.75
N ASP A 19 7.42 9.86 15.44
CA ASP A 19 7.58 10.92 14.45
C ASP A 19 6.32 11.11 13.58
N ALA A 20 6.03 12.35 13.18
CA ALA A 20 4.92 12.66 12.26
C ALA A 20 5.24 12.23 10.81
N ALA A 21 6.50 11.88 10.55
CA ALA A 21 6.98 11.43 9.25
C ALA A 21 6.47 10.01 8.94
N ARG A 22 5.72 9.89 7.84
CA ARG A 22 5.27 8.60 7.31
C ARG A 22 6.33 8.01 6.38
N MET A 23 6.76 6.80 6.69
CA MET A 23 7.56 5.94 5.83
C MET A 23 6.86 5.71 4.50
N SER A 24 7.61 5.78 3.42
CA SER A 24 7.20 5.25 2.12
C SER A 24 7.03 3.74 2.20
N GLY A 25 6.25 3.16 1.28
CA GLY A 25 6.12 1.71 1.21
C GLY A 25 7.48 0.99 1.11
N ARG A 26 8.47 1.59 0.44
CA ARG A 26 9.81 1.00 0.23
C ARG A 26 10.58 0.88 1.54
N GLU A 27 10.43 1.87 2.41
CA GLU A 27 11.05 1.85 3.74
C GLU A 27 10.40 0.78 4.63
N VAL A 28 9.08 0.59 4.54
CA VAL A 28 8.37 -0.49 5.26
C VAL A 28 8.86 -1.87 4.81
N LEU A 29 8.99 -2.10 3.50
CA LEU A 29 9.52 -3.37 2.99
C LEU A 29 10.97 -3.63 3.39
N ALA A 30 11.80 -2.59 3.41
CA ALA A 30 13.19 -2.72 3.81
C ALA A 30 13.34 -3.19 5.27
N GLU A 31 12.39 -2.84 6.16
CA GLU A 31 12.39 -3.29 7.55
C GLU A 31 11.85 -4.71 7.76
N LEU A 32 10.95 -5.19 6.91
CA LEU A 32 10.37 -6.55 7.01
C LEU A 32 11.39 -7.65 6.65
N GLY A 33 12.32 -7.37 5.75
CA GLY A 33 13.29 -8.35 5.23
C GLY A 33 12.66 -9.43 4.34
N GLY A 34 13.49 -10.34 3.83
CA GLY A 34 13.06 -11.48 3.00
C GLY A 34 13.15 -11.24 1.48
N ASP A 35 13.12 -12.34 0.72
CA ASP A 35 13.04 -12.32 -0.74
C ASP A 35 11.56 -12.45 -1.14
N HIS A 36 10.96 -11.36 -1.60
CA HIS A 36 9.56 -11.31 -1.98
C HIS A 36 9.41 -10.47 -3.27
N ASP A 37 8.67 -10.97 -4.27
CA ASP A 37 8.29 -10.18 -5.46
C ASP A 37 7.14 -9.23 -5.10
N ILE A 38 7.50 -8.11 -4.48
CA ILE A 38 6.55 -7.09 -4.01
C ILE A 38 6.69 -5.82 -4.83
N VAL A 39 5.57 -5.33 -5.33
CA VAL A 39 5.43 -4.00 -5.92
C VAL A 39 4.71 -3.11 -4.92
N LEU A 40 5.27 -1.94 -4.63
CA LEU A 40 4.63 -0.95 -3.76
C LEU A 40 3.97 0.12 -4.60
N ASN A 41 2.71 0.39 -4.28
CA ASN A 41 1.95 1.47 -4.85
C ASN A 41 1.50 2.40 -3.72
N ASP A 42 2.12 3.58 -3.64
CA ASP A 42 1.70 4.61 -2.68
C ASP A 42 0.42 5.30 -3.20
N PHE A 43 -0.71 4.59 -3.09
CA PHE A 43 -1.99 5.02 -3.67
C PHE A 43 -2.42 6.37 -3.11
N ARG A 44 -2.47 6.51 -1.78
CA ARG A 44 -2.76 7.78 -1.09
C ARG A 44 -2.03 7.84 0.25
N ARG A 45 -1.76 9.04 0.74
CA ARG A 45 -1.15 9.25 2.07
C ARG A 45 -2.02 10.17 2.91
N VAL A 46 -3.17 9.67 3.34
CA VAL A 46 -4.16 10.43 4.13
C VAL A 46 -4.57 9.65 5.38
N PRO A 47 -5.16 10.27 6.41
CA PRO A 47 -5.82 9.52 7.47
C PRO A 47 -6.97 8.66 6.91
N SER A 48 -7.18 7.46 7.44
CA SER A 48 -8.30 6.62 7.01
C SER A 48 -9.67 7.29 7.24
N SER A 49 -9.78 8.13 8.26
CA SER A 49 -10.96 8.92 8.56
C SER A 49 -11.32 9.97 7.51
N THR A 50 -10.40 10.31 6.60
CA THR A 50 -10.64 11.29 5.52
C THR A 50 -10.90 10.63 4.17
N LEU A 51 -10.94 9.29 4.10
CA LEU A 51 -11.24 8.58 2.86
C LEU A 51 -12.69 8.80 2.46
N THR A 52 -12.88 9.09 1.18
CA THR A 52 -14.20 9.24 0.57
C THR A 52 -14.60 7.97 -0.18
N HIS A 53 -15.89 7.82 -0.51
CA HIS A 53 -16.36 6.75 -1.38
C HIS A 53 -15.70 6.80 -2.77
N ALA A 54 -15.34 7.99 -3.27
CA ALA A 54 -14.63 8.14 -4.53
C ALA A 54 -13.21 7.55 -4.45
N ASP A 55 -12.53 7.72 -3.32
CA ASP A 55 -11.21 7.13 -3.09
C ASP A 55 -11.27 5.59 -3.06
N LEU A 56 -12.32 5.05 -2.45
CA LEU A 56 -12.57 3.61 -2.41
C LEU A 56 -12.88 3.03 -3.79
N ALA A 57 -13.67 3.74 -4.61
CA ALA A 57 -13.97 3.33 -5.97
C ALA A 57 -12.71 3.32 -6.85
N ALA A 58 -11.85 4.32 -6.71
CA ALA A 58 -10.56 4.38 -7.39
C ALA A 58 -9.62 3.25 -6.94
N LEU A 59 -9.55 2.97 -5.63
CA LEU A 59 -8.76 1.85 -5.10
C LEU A 59 -9.25 0.50 -5.63
N ALA A 60 -10.57 0.29 -5.67
CA ALA A 60 -11.17 -0.93 -6.21
C ALA A 60 -10.91 -1.10 -7.72
N ALA A 61 -10.77 -0.01 -8.48
CA ALA A 61 -10.37 -0.08 -9.88
C ALA A 61 -8.91 -0.54 -10.02
N GLU A 62 -8.01 0.05 -9.23
CA GLU A 62 -6.58 -0.32 -9.22
C GLU A 62 -6.33 -1.77 -8.79
N ILE A 63 -7.01 -2.24 -7.74
CA ILE A 63 -6.94 -3.63 -7.30
C ILE A 63 -7.40 -4.57 -8.41
N ARG A 64 -8.50 -4.26 -9.10
CA ARG A 64 -9.00 -5.08 -10.21
C ARG A 64 -7.99 -5.17 -11.35
N THR A 65 -7.40 -4.06 -11.75
CA THR A 65 -6.35 -4.02 -12.78
C THR A 65 -5.14 -4.88 -12.37
N THR A 66 -4.71 -4.77 -11.12
CA THR A 66 -3.57 -5.51 -10.57
C THR A 66 -3.81 -7.01 -10.52
N VAL A 67 -5.00 -7.42 -10.06
CA VAL A 67 -5.41 -8.82 -10.03
C VAL A 67 -5.53 -9.39 -11.45
N ALA A 68 -6.09 -8.62 -12.38
CA ALA A 68 -6.16 -9.02 -13.79
C ALA A 68 -4.78 -9.19 -14.43
N ALA A 69 -3.77 -8.44 -13.97
CA ALA A 69 -2.37 -8.59 -14.37
C ALA A 69 -1.64 -9.76 -13.69
N GLY A 70 -2.33 -10.55 -12.86
CA GLY A 70 -1.78 -11.75 -12.21
C GLY A 70 -1.06 -11.50 -10.89
N SER A 71 -1.21 -10.31 -10.29
CA SER A 71 -0.66 -9.99 -8.96
C SER A 71 -1.72 -10.14 -7.87
N GLY A 72 -1.32 -10.68 -6.71
CA GLY A 72 -2.09 -10.50 -5.48
C GLY A 72 -2.12 -9.02 -5.06
N ALA A 73 -3.08 -8.62 -4.23
CA ALA A 73 -3.24 -7.25 -3.75
C ALA A 73 -3.36 -7.22 -2.22
N VAL A 74 -2.68 -6.26 -1.58
CA VAL A 74 -2.75 -5.94 -0.15
C VAL A 74 -3.00 -4.43 -0.03
N VAL A 75 -3.81 -4.00 0.95
CA VAL A 75 -4.13 -2.58 1.22
C VAL A 75 -3.81 -2.27 2.68
#